data_AF-A0A852ANI5-F1
#
_entry.id   AF-A0A852ANI5-F1
#
_cell.length_a   1.000
_cell.length_b   1.000
_cell.length_c   1.000
_cell.angle_alpha   90.00
_cell.angle_beta   90.00
_cell.angle_gamma   90.00
#
_symmetry.space_group_name_H-M   'P 1'
#
loop_
_entity.id
_entity.type
_entity.pdbx_description
1 polymer ?
#
loop_
_entity_poly.entity_id
_entity_poly.type
_entity_poly.pdbx_seq_one_letter_code
_entity_poly.pdbx_strand_id
1 'polypeptide(L)'
;RRDVLVLTPWLAPIVWEGTFSRDILDAQYLQKNLVTGVVTFAVEKYWFFIEGFMSSANKYFLAGHPVNFYLFTDCPEKISHLQMAPENHLFVIPVQHDPRWQDISRSRMDILSSYIQSQFQHEVDYLYSMDINVQLLAHIGVEIIDALVATISSWQVTPQQEDKASETHPESPSAIPEGQGDFHYTASFYGGSVAEVYKLSRACSAGLLEDRENGIEGPWQHESHLNRYLLQHKPTRLLSPEYYWDTEL
;
A
#
# COMPACT_ATOMS: atom_id res chain seq x y z
N ARG A 1 -5.30 23.82 7.84
CA ARG A 1 -4.49 24.18 6.65
C ARG A 1 -5.33 25.05 5.71
N ARG A 2 -4.74 25.96 4.95
CA ARG A 2 -5.45 26.84 3.97
C ARG A 2 -4.85 26.80 2.56
N ASP A 3 -3.72 26.13 2.45
CA ASP A 3 -2.80 26.02 1.34
C ASP A 3 -2.98 24.72 0.54
N VAL A 4 -3.73 23.76 1.10
CA VAL A 4 -3.99 22.44 0.52
C VAL A 4 -5.44 22.02 0.74
N LEU A 5 -5.93 21.12 -0.11
CA LEU A 5 -7.20 20.45 0.08
C LEU A 5 -7.09 19.46 1.25
N VAL A 6 -8.00 19.55 2.22
CA VAL A 6 -8.00 18.69 3.42
C VAL A 6 -9.20 17.73 3.48
N LEU A 7 -10.13 17.86 2.54
CA LEU A 7 -11.35 17.07 2.47
C LEU A 7 -11.76 16.88 1.00
N THR A 8 -12.08 15.67 0.60
CA THR A 8 -12.52 15.36 -0.77
C THR A 8 -13.99 15.75 -0.98
N PRO A 9 -14.46 15.83 -2.25
CA PRO A 9 -15.87 16.04 -2.55
C PRO A 9 -16.82 14.98 -1.97
N TRP A 10 -16.32 13.78 -1.66
CA TRP A 10 -17.08 12.70 -1.00
C TRP A 10 -16.84 12.62 0.51
N LEU A 11 -16.31 13.69 1.12
CA LEU A 11 -16.13 13.86 2.56
C LEU A 11 -15.09 12.94 3.22
N ALA A 12 -14.16 12.39 2.44
CA ALA A 12 -12.99 11.70 3.00
C ALA A 12 -11.91 12.72 3.39
N PRO A 13 -11.30 12.62 4.58
CA PRO A 13 -10.18 13.48 4.96
C PRO A 13 -8.95 13.19 4.09
N ILE A 14 -8.23 14.25 3.74
CA ILE A 14 -6.87 14.17 3.22
C ILE A 14 -5.92 14.47 4.38
N VAL A 15 -5.12 13.49 4.77
CA VAL A 15 -4.25 13.55 5.94
C VAL A 15 -3.00 14.35 5.60
N TRP A 16 -2.87 15.49 6.25
CA TRP A 16 -1.71 16.36 6.19
C TRP A 16 -1.24 16.66 7.61
N GLU A 17 0.04 16.96 7.76
CA GLU A 17 0.55 17.45 9.03
C GLU A 17 -0.24 18.71 9.46
N GLY A 18 -0.66 18.71 10.73
CA GLY A 18 -1.51 19.74 11.32
C GLY A 18 -3.02 19.60 11.07
N THR A 19 -3.51 18.51 10.44
CA THR A 19 -4.97 18.25 10.31
C THR A 19 -5.53 17.29 11.35
N PHE A 20 -4.69 16.72 12.21
CA PHE A 20 -5.07 15.77 13.24
C PHE A 20 -4.28 16.01 14.54
N SER A 21 -4.79 15.48 15.64
CA SER A 21 -4.10 15.46 16.93
C SER A 21 -3.72 14.01 17.24
N ARG A 22 -2.42 13.72 17.25
CA ARG A 22 -1.87 12.39 17.52
C ARG A 22 -2.31 11.88 18.89
N ASP A 23 -2.12 12.69 19.94
CA ASP A 23 -2.50 12.32 21.31
C ASP A 23 -3.96 11.87 21.45
N ILE A 24 -4.89 12.56 20.76
CA ILE A 24 -6.31 12.22 20.79
C ILE A 24 -6.57 10.90 20.06
N LEU A 25 -5.98 10.73 18.87
CA LEU A 25 -6.16 9.50 18.09
C LEU A 25 -5.51 8.30 18.79
N ASP A 26 -4.29 8.45 19.30
CA ASP A 26 -3.62 7.38 20.04
C ASP A 26 -4.43 6.96 21.27
N ALA A 27 -4.94 7.91 22.06
CA ALA A 27 -5.81 7.59 23.20
C ALA A 27 -7.08 6.82 22.79
N GLN A 28 -7.63 7.08 21.60
CA GLN A 28 -8.80 6.37 21.08
C GLN A 28 -8.47 4.97 20.56
N TYR A 29 -7.31 4.79 19.92
CA TYR A 29 -6.94 3.54 19.25
C TYR A 29 -6.25 2.55 20.19
N LEU A 30 -5.49 3.02 21.19
CA LEU A 30 -4.90 2.18 22.23
C LEU A 30 -5.96 1.37 23.00
N GLN A 31 -7.17 1.92 23.18
CA GLN A 31 -8.26 1.21 23.86
C GLN A 31 -8.88 0.09 23.03
N LYS A 32 -8.65 0.08 21.71
CA LYS A 32 -9.25 -0.89 20.78
C LYS A 32 -8.41 -2.14 20.58
N ASN A 33 -7.14 -2.13 21.01
CA ASN A 33 -6.18 -3.25 20.84
C ASN A 33 -6.13 -3.77 19.40
N LEU A 34 -6.15 -2.87 18.42
CA LEU A 34 -6.12 -3.23 17.01
C LEU A 34 -4.73 -3.69 16.62
N VAL A 35 -4.66 -4.74 15.80
CA VAL A 35 -3.42 -5.22 15.20
C VAL A 35 -3.39 -4.80 13.74
N THR A 36 -2.29 -4.19 13.30
CA THR A 36 -2.11 -3.78 11.90
C THR A 36 -1.06 -4.64 11.22
N GLY A 37 -1.38 -5.12 10.02
CA GLY A 37 -0.43 -5.80 9.16
C GLY A 37 0.24 -4.85 8.17
N VAL A 38 1.53 -5.05 7.90
CA VAL A 38 2.24 -4.44 6.77
C VAL A 38 2.75 -5.56 5.87
N VAL A 39 2.35 -5.54 4.61
CA VAL A 39 2.81 -6.49 3.59
C VAL A 39 3.83 -5.79 2.70
N THR A 40 4.97 -6.43 2.52
CA THR A 40 6.02 -5.95 1.61
C THR A 40 6.73 -7.08 0.89
N PHE A 41 7.27 -6.77 -0.28
CA PHE A 41 7.86 -7.74 -1.21
C PHE A 41 9.30 -7.34 -1.52
N ALA A 42 10.25 -8.21 -1.19
CA ALA A 42 11.68 -8.06 -1.43
C ALA A 42 12.20 -9.26 -2.21
N VAL A 43 11.96 -9.25 -3.52
CA VAL A 43 12.29 -10.35 -4.44
C VAL A 43 13.42 -9.93 -5.39
N GLU A 44 14.24 -10.88 -5.84
CA GLU A 44 15.40 -10.62 -6.70
C GLU A 44 16.33 -9.57 -6.07
N LYS A 45 16.68 -8.52 -6.82
CA LYS A 45 17.58 -7.47 -6.34
C LYS A 45 17.02 -6.73 -5.12
N TYR A 46 15.72 -6.72 -4.86
CA TYR A 46 15.15 -5.86 -3.80
C TYR A 46 15.51 -6.29 -2.38
N TRP A 47 16.20 -7.42 -2.18
CA TRP A 47 16.68 -7.84 -0.85
C TRP A 47 17.55 -6.78 -0.15
N PHE A 48 18.28 -5.94 -0.90
CA PHE A 48 19.17 -4.93 -0.29
C PHE A 48 18.40 -3.79 0.41
N PHE A 49 17.10 -3.62 0.14
CA PHE A 49 16.29 -2.60 0.80
C PHE A 49 15.70 -3.06 2.14
N ILE A 50 15.72 -4.37 2.43
CA ILE A 50 15.06 -4.95 3.60
C ILE A 50 15.51 -4.27 4.90
N GLU A 51 16.82 -4.10 5.11
CA GLU A 51 17.34 -3.54 6.36
C GLU A 51 16.91 -2.08 6.56
N GLY A 52 16.98 -1.26 5.50
CA GLY A 52 16.58 0.15 5.55
C GLY A 52 15.08 0.33 5.80
N PHE A 53 14.26 -0.42 5.06
CA PHE A 53 12.81 -0.41 5.25
C PHE A 53 12.44 -0.90 6.63
N MET A 54 12.86 -2.10 7.03
CA MET A 54 12.47 -2.70 8.31
C MET A 54 12.94 -1.86 9.50
N SER A 55 14.16 -1.33 9.47
CA SER A 55 14.68 -0.50 10.57
C SER A 55 13.90 0.80 10.73
N SER A 56 13.52 1.44 9.62
CA SER A 56 12.74 2.68 9.66
C SER A 56 11.27 2.43 10.00
N ALA A 57 10.65 1.40 9.41
CA ALA A 57 9.28 1.00 9.70
C ALA A 57 9.11 0.58 11.16
N ASN A 58 10.02 -0.24 11.69
CA ASN A 58 10.01 -0.64 13.10
C ASN A 58 10.10 0.54 14.08
N LYS A 59 10.69 1.67 13.65
CA LYS A 59 10.81 2.88 14.46
C LYS A 59 9.60 3.82 14.31
N TYR A 60 9.04 3.94 13.11
CA TYR A 60 8.14 5.04 12.78
C TYR A 60 6.71 4.62 12.46
N PHE A 61 6.49 3.40 11.96
CA PHE A 61 5.17 2.94 11.57
C PHE A 61 4.40 2.45 12.79
N LEU A 62 3.31 3.13 13.12
CA LEU A 62 2.42 2.85 14.25
C LEU A 62 3.15 2.55 15.56
N ALA A 63 4.24 3.27 15.83
CA ALA A 63 5.04 3.08 17.04
C ALA A 63 4.17 3.11 18.31
N GLY A 64 4.32 2.10 19.17
CA GLY A 64 3.48 1.91 20.36
C GLY A 64 2.18 1.13 20.13
N HIS A 65 1.85 0.73 18.90
CA HIS A 65 0.71 -0.15 18.58
C HIS A 65 1.21 -1.48 17.99
N PRO A 66 0.45 -2.58 18.14
CA PRO A 66 0.85 -3.88 17.60
C PRO A 66 0.92 -3.89 16.06
N VAL A 67 2.08 -4.25 15.50
CA VAL A 67 2.28 -4.38 14.05
C VAL A 67 2.86 -5.74 13.67
N ASN A 68 2.24 -6.40 12.70
CA ASN A 68 2.75 -7.60 12.07
C ASN A 68 3.31 -7.25 10.68
N PHE A 69 4.62 -7.39 10.51
CA PHE A 69 5.30 -7.23 9.22
C PHE A 69 5.37 -8.57 8.49
N TYR A 70 4.75 -8.66 7.32
CA TYR A 70 4.78 -9.82 6.43
C TYR A 70 5.72 -9.53 5.26
N LEU A 71 6.94 -10.07 5.35
CA LEU A 71 8.00 -9.86 4.38
C LEU A 71 8.11 -11.06 3.44
N PHE A 72 7.68 -10.88 2.20
CA PHE A 72 7.87 -11.86 1.14
C PHE A 72 9.25 -11.71 0.52
N THR A 73 10.05 -12.77 0.51
CA THR A 73 11.40 -12.72 -0.10
C THR A 73 11.87 -14.07 -0.65
N ASP A 74 12.71 -14.04 -1.68
CA ASP A 74 13.44 -15.19 -2.22
C ASP A 74 14.83 -15.38 -1.59
N CYS A 75 15.24 -14.51 -0.65
CA CYS A 75 16.52 -14.57 0.06
C CYS A 75 16.34 -14.46 1.59
N PRO A 76 15.54 -15.33 2.24
CA PRO A 76 15.27 -15.26 3.68
C PRO A 76 16.55 -15.32 4.54
N GLU A 77 17.58 -16.02 4.09
CA GLU A 77 18.88 -16.15 4.76
C GLU A 77 19.67 -14.84 4.84
N LYS A 78 19.35 -13.85 4.00
CA LYS A 78 19.99 -12.53 4.03
C LYS A 78 19.43 -11.62 5.11
N ILE A 79 18.33 -12.01 5.72
CA ILE A 79 17.74 -11.30 6.85
C ILE A 79 18.50 -11.72 8.11
N SER A 80 19.51 -10.94 8.47
CA SER A 80 20.27 -11.14 9.70
C SER A 80 20.22 -9.88 10.56
N HIS A 81 20.04 -10.05 11.87
CA HIS A 81 20.19 -9.00 12.89
C HIS A 81 19.11 -7.89 12.96
N LEU A 82 17.89 -8.12 12.45
CA LEU A 82 16.79 -7.19 12.71
C LEU A 82 16.26 -7.33 14.16
N GLN A 83 16.42 -6.26 14.94
CA GLN A 83 15.80 -6.16 16.27
C GLN A 83 14.47 -5.42 16.15
N MET A 84 13.38 -6.14 16.35
CA MET A 84 12.03 -5.57 16.34
C MET A 84 11.70 -4.94 17.70
N ALA A 85 10.90 -3.88 17.68
CA ALA A 85 10.30 -3.32 18.89
C ALA A 85 9.38 -4.38 19.54
N PRO A 86 9.15 -4.32 20.87
CA PRO A 86 8.35 -5.32 21.58
C PRO A 86 6.94 -5.55 21.02
N GLU A 87 6.33 -4.51 20.46
CA GLU A 87 5.01 -4.51 19.83
C GLU A 87 5.01 -5.05 18.39
N ASN A 88 6.18 -5.19 17.78
CA ASN A 88 6.33 -5.50 16.36
C ASN A 88 6.81 -6.94 16.14
N HIS A 89 6.14 -7.65 15.23
CA HIS A 89 6.50 -9.00 14.82
C HIS A 89 6.89 -9.02 13.35
N LEU A 90 7.98 -9.69 13.01
CA LEU A 90 8.39 -9.93 11.63
C LEU A 90 8.15 -11.39 11.25
N PHE A 91 7.32 -11.60 10.23
CA PHE A 91 7.07 -12.88 9.59
C PHE A 91 7.73 -12.88 8.21
N VAL A 92 8.80 -13.66 8.09
CA VAL A 92 9.49 -13.87 6.81
C VAL A 92 8.82 -15.01 6.06
N ILE A 93 8.37 -14.73 4.84
CA ILE A 93 7.63 -15.65 3.98
C ILE A 93 8.48 -15.97 2.74
N PRO A 94 9.12 -17.16 2.67
CA PRO A 94 9.96 -17.53 1.54
C PRO A 94 9.13 -17.75 0.26
N VAL A 95 9.50 -17.03 -0.80
CA VAL A 95 8.83 -17.08 -2.11
C VAL A 95 9.08 -18.42 -2.83
N GLN A 96 10.29 -18.98 -2.73
CA GLN A 96 10.67 -20.20 -3.45
C GLN A 96 9.93 -21.46 -2.94
N HIS A 97 9.51 -21.46 -1.68
CA HIS A 97 8.83 -22.59 -1.04
C HIS A 97 7.31 -22.43 -0.98
N ASP A 98 6.78 -21.33 -1.51
CA ASP A 98 5.35 -21.09 -1.54
C ASP A 98 4.74 -21.50 -2.89
N PRO A 99 3.83 -22.50 -2.92
CA PRO A 99 3.14 -22.90 -4.15
C PRO A 99 2.40 -21.74 -4.83
N ARG A 100 2.01 -20.70 -4.08
CA ARG A 100 1.36 -19.48 -4.60
C ARG A 100 2.30 -18.58 -5.40
N TRP A 101 3.61 -18.83 -5.39
CA TRP A 101 4.60 -18.06 -6.14
C TRP A 101 5.26 -18.84 -7.29
N GLN A 102 5.15 -20.17 -7.27
CA GLN A 102 5.70 -21.02 -8.34
C GLN A 102 4.98 -20.84 -9.68
N ASP A 103 3.79 -20.26 -9.64
CA ASP A 103 3.07 -19.80 -10.81
C ASP A 103 3.58 -18.41 -11.21
N ILE A 104 4.48 -18.38 -12.20
CA ILE A 104 5.11 -17.19 -12.78
C ILE A 104 4.05 -16.16 -13.24
N SER A 105 2.80 -16.58 -13.40
CA SER A 105 1.69 -15.70 -13.78
C SER A 105 1.13 -14.86 -12.62
N ARG A 106 1.46 -15.13 -11.35
CA ARG A 106 0.77 -14.46 -10.24
C ARG A 106 1.31 -13.08 -9.94
N SER A 107 0.38 -12.13 -9.80
CA SER A 107 0.67 -10.74 -9.48
C SER A 107 0.78 -10.55 -7.96
N ARG A 108 1.43 -9.48 -7.49
CA ARG A 108 1.45 -9.11 -6.05
C ARG A 108 0.04 -9.02 -5.45
N MET A 109 -0.93 -8.56 -6.25
CA MET A 109 -2.33 -8.46 -5.86
C MET A 109 -2.98 -9.84 -5.68
N ASP A 110 -2.65 -10.82 -6.52
CA ASP A 110 -3.13 -12.21 -6.38
C ASP A 110 -2.62 -12.82 -5.06
N ILE A 111 -1.31 -12.70 -4.82
CA ILE A 111 -0.65 -13.21 -3.62
C ILE A 111 -1.26 -12.58 -2.38
N LEU A 112 -1.38 -11.25 -2.36
CA LEU A 112 -1.98 -10.52 -1.26
C LEU A 112 -3.41 -11.00 -0.98
N SER A 113 -4.26 -11.09 -2.00
CA SER A 113 -5.65 -11.53 -1.83
C SER A 113 -5.74 -12.98 -1.32
N SER A 114 -4.86 -13.86 -1.79
CA SER A 114 -4.78 -15.26 -1.35
C SER A 114 -4.38 -15.37 0.12
N TYR A 115 -3.41 -14.57 0.57
CA TYR A 115 -2.98 -14.55 1.96
C TYR A 115 -4.00 -13.91 2.89
N ILE A 116 -4.71 -12.87 2.44
CA ILE A 116 -5.83 -12.32 3.20
C ILE A 116 -6.89 -13.39 3.43
N GLN A 117 -7.28 -14.12 2.38
CA GLN A 117 -8.30 -15.16 2.48
C GLN A 117 -7.87 -16.37 3.33
N SER A 118 -6.58 -16.73 3.34
CA SER A 118 -6.12 -17.93 4.06
C SER A 118 -5.63 -17.66 5.47
N GLN A 119 -5.16 -16.44 5.75
CA GLN A 119 -4.38 -16.15 6.95
C GLN A 119 -4.67 -14.76 7.53
N PHE A 120 -4.38 -13.66 6.81
CA PHE A 120 -4.31 -12.34 7.44
C PHE A 120 -5.65 -11.85 8.01
N GLN A 121 -6.79 -12.29 7.45
CA GLN A 121 -8.12 -11.97 8.01
C GLN A 121 -8.36 -12.50 9.44
N HIS A 122 -7.50 -13.39 9.94
CA HIS A 122 -7.56 -13.94 11.29
C HIS A 122 -6.47 -13.39 12.21
N GLU A 123 -5.53 -12.59 11.68
CA GLU A 123 -4.35 -12.13 12.42
C GLU A 123 -4.34 -10.62 12.66
N VAL A 124 -4.95 -9.83 11.77
CA VAL A 124 -4.92 -8.37 11.81
C VAL A 124 -6.28 -7.75 11.49
N ASP A 125 -6.52 -6.55 12.01
CA ASP A 125 -7.74 -5.77 11.77
C ASP A 125 -7.60 -4.88 10.52
N TYR A 126 -6.39 -4.34 10.32
CA TYR A 126 -6.02 -3.48 9.21
C TYR A 126 -4.79 -4.02 8.50
N LEU A 127 -4.67 -3.74 7.21
CA LEU A 127 -3.57 -4.20 6.37
C LEU A 127 -3.12 -3.08 5.45
N TYR A 128 -1.80 -2.87 5.37
CA TYR A 128 -1.18 -1.93 4.45
C TYR A 128 -0.19 -2.65 3.56
N SER A 129 -0.23 -2.34 2.26
CA SER A 129 0.82 -2.74 1.33
C SER A 129 1.80 -1.58 1.19
N MET A 130 3.09 -1.87 1.39
CA MET A 130 4.16 -0.90 1.22
C MET A 130 5.27 -1.48 0.36
N ASP A 131 5.72 -0.71 -0.63
CA ASP A 131 6.90 -1.08 -1.41
C ASP A 131 8.15 -1.11 -0.52
N ILE A 132 9.05 -2.06 -0.75
CA ILE A 132 10.23 -2.26 0.10
C ILE A 132 11.30 -1.18 -0.14
N ASN A 133 11.33 -0.54 -1.31
CA ASN A 133 12.34 0.44 -1.70
C ASN A 133 12.09 1.84 -1.13
N VAL A 134 11.35 1.95 -0.03
CA VAL A 134 11.08 3.20 0.69
C VAL A 134 11.75 3.19 2.07
N GLN A 135 11.98 4.37 2.62
CA GLN A 135 12.43 4.53 3.99
C GLN A 135 11.55 5.54 4.71
N LEU A 136 11.05 5.18 5.88
CA LEU A 136 10.24 6.09 6.69
C LEU A 136 11.17 7.10 7.37
N LEU A 137 10.90 8.38 7.16
CA LEU A 137 11.69 9.47 7.73
C LEU A 137 11.03 10.11 8.96
N ALA A 138 9.72 9.91 9.11
CA ALA A 138 8.91 10.45 10.18
C ALA A 138 7.81 9.46 10.57
N HIS A 139 7.17 9.75 11.71
CA HIS A 139 6.10 8.92 12.26
C HIS A 139 4.88 8.84 11.32
N ILE A 140 4.40 7.63 11.10
CA ILE A 140 3.14 7.31 10.44
C ILE A 140 2.28 6.62 11.49
N GLY A 141 1.30 7.34 12.04
CA GLY A 141 0.52 6.92 13.20
C GLY A 141 -0.88 6.43 12.84
N VAL A 142 -1.71 6.26 13.86
CA VAL A 142 -3.09 5.77 13.71
C VAL A 142 -3.99 6.70 12.90
N GLU A 143 -3.52 7.90 12.55
CA GLU A 143 -4.22 8.78 11.61
C GLU A 143 -4.43 8.17 10.23
N ILE A 144 -3.69 7.12 9.86
CA ILE A 144 -3.91 6.43 8.59
C ILE A 144 -5.07 5.43 8.65
N ILE A 145 -5.50 5.02 9.85
CA ILE A 145 -6.42 3.88 10.03
C ILE A 145 -7.84 4.21 9.58
N ASP A 146 -8.27 3.59 8.49
CA ASP A 146 -9.63 3.71 7.94
C ASP A 146 -10.04 2.46 7.14
N ALA A 147 -11.29 2.41 6.67
CA ALA A 147 -11.81 1.28 5.90
C ALA A 147 -11.06 1.06 4.59
N LEU A 148 -10.83 2.12 3.80
CA LEU A 148 -10.07 2.09 2.55
C LEU A 148 -9.20 3.34 2.43
N VAL A 149 -7.89 3.13 2.33
CA VAL A 149 -6.86 4.18 2.42
C VAL A 149 -6.03 4.18 1.15
N ALA A 150 -5.94 5.34 0.51
CA ALA A 150 -5.12 5.55 -0.69
C ALA A 150 -4.14 6.70 -0.48
N THR A 151 -2.94 6.59 -1.07
CA THR A 151 -1.92 7.64 -1.00
C THR A 151 -1.87 8.40 -2.31
N ILE A 152 -1.99 9.73 -2.25
CA ILE A 152 -1.85 10.60 -3.41
C ILE A 152 -0.40 10.59 -3.87
N SER A 153 -0.17 10.33 -5.15
CA SER A 153 1.17 10.33 -5.73
C SER A 153 1.77 11.74 -5.74
N SER A 154 3.05 11.84 -5.38
CA SER A 154 3.81 13.08 -5.46
C SER A 154 3.99 13.55 -6.92
N TRP A 155 3.79 12.67 -7.90
CA TRP A 155 3.85 12.99 -9.33
C TRP A 155 2.73 13.91 -9.81
N GLN A 156 1.63 14.05 -9.06
CA GLN A 156 0.62 15.07 -9.37
C GLN A 156 1.17 16.50 -9.26
N VAL A 157 2.30 16.68 -8.58
CA VAL A 157 2.99 17.98 -8.51
C VAL A 157 3.74 18.26 -9.83
N THR A 158 3.99 17.25 -10.66
CA THR A 158 4.68 17.35 -11.96
C THR A 158 3.78 16.83 -13.10
N PRO A 159 3.06 17.71 -13.82
CA PRO A 159 2.08 17.32 -14.85
C PRO A 159 2.60 16.36 -15.94
N GLN A 160 3.92 16.40 -16.23
CA GLN A 160 4.56 15.54 -17.23
C GLN A 160 4.66 14.06 -16.83
N GLN A 161 4.59 13.74 -15.53
CA GLN A 161 4.62 12.36 -15.02
C GLN A 161 3.22 11.77 -14.88
N GLU A 162 2.21 12.60 -14.61
CA GLU A 162 0.80 12.18 -14.52
C GLU A 162 0.28 11.64 -15.87
N ASP A 163 0.63 12.30 -16.98
CA ASP A 163 0.30 11.83 -18.35
C ASP A 163 0.94 10.48 -18.70
N LYS A 164 2.05 10.10 -18.05
CA LYS A 164 2.78 8.84 -18.33
C LYS A 164 2.30 7.66 -17.49
N ALA A 165 1.67 7.93 -16.35
CA ALA A 165 1.22 6.90 -15.42
C ALA A 165 -0.19 6.38 -15.73
N SER A 166 -0.91 7.03 -16.64
CA SER A 166 -2.25 6.62 -17.07
C SER A 166 -2.19 5.50 -18.12
N GLU A 167 -3.13 4.56 -18.06
CA GLU A 167 -3.25 3.50 -19.06
C GLU A 167 -3.62 4.08 -20.44
N THR A 168 -2.83 3.73 -21.45
CA THR A 168 -2.95 4.25 -22.82
C THR A 168 -3.79 3.34 -23.74
N HIS A 169 -3.97 2.08 -23.36
CA HIS A 169 -4.76 1.09 -24.08
C HIS A 169 -6.25 1.21 -23.69
N PRO A 170 -7.13 1.75 -24.55
CA PRO A 170 -8.55 1.91 -24.23
C PRO A 170 -9.29 0.58 -24.00
N GLU A 171 -8.75 -0.53 -24.52
CA GLU A 171 -9.22 -1.90 -24.31
C GLU A 171 -8.90 -2.47 -22.92
N SER A 172 -7.96 -1.87 -22.17
CA SER A 172 -7.61 -2.34 -20.83
C SER A 172 -8.75 -2.04 -19.84
N PRO A 173 -9.11 -2.98 -18.94
CA PRO A 173 -10.05 -2.72 -17.86
C PRO A 173 -9.59 -1.59 -16.92
N SER A 174 -8.29 -1.27 -16.89
CA SER A 174 -7.72 -0.19 -16.10
C SER A 174 -7.84 1.20 -16.75
N ALA A 175 -8.28 1.28 -18.01
CA ALA A 175 -8.40 2.54 -18.73
C ALA A 175 -9.37 3.51 -18.03
N ILE A 176 -8.90 4.73 -17.79
CA ILE A 176 -9.69 5.83 -17.23
C ILE A 176 -10.00 6.80 -18.37
N PRO A 177 -11.29 7.05 -18.69
CA PRO A 177 -11.65 8.00 -19.74
C PRO A 177 -11.14 9.41 -19.45
N GLU A 178 -10.79 10.14 -20.50
CA GLU A 178 -10.36 11.54 -20.40
C GLU A 178 -11.40 12.40 -19.64
N GLY A 179 -10.92 13.23 -18.72
CA GLY A 179 -11.76 14.04 -17.84
C GLY A 179 -12.40 13.28 -16.68
N GLN A 180 -12.08 12.00 -16.49
CA GLN A 180 -12.37 11.24 -15.27
C GLN A 180 -11.10 11.06 -14.43
N GLY A 181 -11.27 10.83 -13.13
CA GLY A 181 -10.16 10.77 -12.17
C GLY A 181 -10.30 11.88 -11.12
N ASP A 182 -10.19 11.52 -9.84
CA ASP A 182 -10.19 12.51 -8.75
C ASP A 182 -8.74 12.89 -8.37
N PHE A 183 -7.90 11.88 -8.21
CA PHE A 183 -6.47 11.97 -7.90
C PHE A 183 -5.75 10.79 -8.57
N HIS A 184 -4.45 10.95 -8.80
CA HIS A 184 -3.54 9.86 -9.12
C HIS A 184 -2.97 9.28 -7.83
N TYR A 185 -3.28 8.03 -7.56
CA TYR A 185 -2.87 7.30 -6.36
C TYR A 185 -1.68 6.41 -6.66
N THR A 186 -0.73 6.33 -5.72
CA THR A 186 0.42 5.42 -5.88
C THR A 186 0.09 4.00 -5.42
N ALA A 187 0.59 3.01 -6.16
CA ALA A 187 0.55 1.61 -5.73
C ALA A 187 1.61 1.25 -4.66
N SER A 188 2.50 2.19 -4.32
CA SER A 188 3.57 1.96 -3.36
C SER A 188 3.13 2.04 -1.91
N PHE A 189 2.00 2.69 -1.61
CA PHE A 189 1.44 2.73 -0.26
C PHE A 189 -0.09 2.87 -0.29
N TYR A 190 -0.78 1.81 0.10
CA TYR A 190 -2.24 1.78 0.25
C TYR A 190 -2.64 0.78 1.33
N GLY A 191 -3.89 0.82 1.77
CA GLY A 191 -4.35 -0.15 2.76
C GLY A 191 -5.78 0.10 3.24
N GLY A 192 -6.05 -0.34 4.45
CA GLY A 192 -7.32 -0.16 5.12
C GLY A 192 -7.73 -1.39 5.90
N SER A 193 -9.02 -1.57 6.13
CA SER A 193 -9.54 -2.78 6.75
C SER A 193 -9.23 -4.01 5.88
N VAL A 194 -8.97 -5.16 6.51
CA VAL A 194 -8.64 -6.39 5.76
C VAL A 194 -9.71 -6.73 4.70
N ALA A 195 -10.99 -6.48 5.01
CA ALA A 195 -12.09 -6.73 4.10
C ALA A 195 -12.04 -5.87 2.82
N GLU A 196 -11.71 -4.58 2.94
CA GLU A 196 -11.61 -3.69 1.78
C GLU A 196 -10.33 -3.96 0.98
N VAL A 197 -9.21 -4.22 1.66
CA VAL A 197 -7.95 -4.59 0.97
C VAL A 197 -8.11 -5.90 0.21
N TYR A 198 -8.90 -6.86 0.72
CA TYR A 198 -9.24 -8.08 -0.01
C TYR A 198 -10.02 -7.78 -1.30
N LYS A 199 -11.05 -6.94 -1.23
CA LYS A 199 -11.86 -6.57 -2.40
C LYS A 199 -11.02 -5.87 -3.45
N LEU A 200 -10.19 -4.90 -3.03
CA LEU A 200 -9.29 -4.16 -3.91
C LEU A 200 -8.29 -5.10 -4.58
N SER A 201 -7.54 -5.86 -3.80
CA SER A 201 -6.49 -6.76 -4.34
C SER A 201 -7.08 -7.80 -5.28
N ARG A 202 -8.24 -8.38 -4.97
CA ARG A 202 -8.93 -9.33 -5.84
C ARG A 202 -9.38 -8.69 -7.16
N ALA A 203 -9.96 -7.49 -7.11
CA ALA A 203 -10.41 -6.79 -8.30
C ALA A 203 -9.25 -6.39 -9.22
N CYS A 204 -8.19 -5.80 -8.66
CA CYS A 204 -6.99 -5.45 -9.41
C CYS A 204 -6.31 -6.69 -9.99
N SER A 205 -6.26 -7.80 -9.25
CA SER A 205 -5.69 -9.06 -9.76
C SER A 205 -6.47 -9.62 -10.94
N ALA A 206 -7.81 -9.54 -10.90
CA ALA A 206 -8.65 -9.98 -12.01
C ALA A 206 -8.42 -9.14 -13.27
N GLY A 207 -8.33 -7.81 -13.13
CA GLY A 207 -8.04 -6.92 -14.26
C GLY A 207 -6.64 -7.13 -14.84
N LEU A 208 -5.62 -7.36 -14.00
CA LEU A 208 -4.27 -7.69 -14.46
C LEU A 208 -4.21 -9.01 -15.24
N LEU A 209 -5.00 -10.00 -14.83
CA LEU A 209 -5.09 -11.27 -15.55
C LEU A 209 -5.73 -11.06 -16.94
N GLU A 210 -6.80 -10.27 -17.01
CA GLU A 210 -7.47 -9.93 -18.27
C GLU A 210 -6.55 -9.17 -19.24
N ASP A 211 -5.82 -8.16 -18.74
CA ASP A 211 -4.80 -7.45 -19.55
C ASP A 211 -3.77 -8.42 -20.13
N ARG A 212 -3.25 -9.34 -19.31
CA ARG A 212 -2.28 -10.33 -19.79
C ARG A 212 -2.88 -11.27 -20.82
N GLU A 213 -4.11 -11.75 -20.61
CA GLU A 213 -4.81 -12.61 -21.58
C GLU A 213 -5.01 -11.90 -22.93
N ASN A 214 -5.14 -10.58 -22.91
CA ASN A 214 -5.24 -9.73 -24.08
C ASN A 214 -3.88 -9.25 -24.64
N GLY A 215 -2.76 -9.67 -24.03
CA GLY A 215 -1.40 -9.30 -24.46
C GLY A 215 -1.01 -7.85 -24.15
N ILE A 216 -1.68 -7.22 -23.19
CA ILE A 216 -1.41 -5.87 -22.70
C ILE A 216 -0.46 -6.01 -21.52
N GLU A 217 0.77 -5.49 -21.65
CA GLU A 217 1.79 -5.49 -20.59
C GLU A 217 2.43 -4.11 -20.47
N GLY A 218 2.65 -3.63 -19.24
CA GLY A 218 3.22 -2.30 -19.00
C GLY A 218 3.73 -2.12 -17.57
N PRO A 219 4.69 -1.20 -17.34
CA PRO A 219 5.33 -1.02 -16.04
C PRO A 219 4.38 -0.50 -14.96
N TRP A 220 3.31 0.23 -15.34
CA TRP A 220 2.39 0.89 -14.41
C TRP A 220 1.08 0.14 -14.18
N GLN A 221 0.91 -1.06 -14.74
CA GLN A 221 -0.39 -1.75 -14.73
C GLN A 221 -0.98 -1.93 -13.33
N HIS A 222 -0.16 -2.29 -12.35
CA HIS A 222 -0.61 -2.39 -10.96
C HIS A 222 -1.22 -1.08 -10.43
N GLU A 223 -0.59 0.04 -10.77
CA GLU A 223 -1.04 1.38 -10.39
C GLU A 223 -2.25 1.83 -11.21
N SER A 224 -2.31 1.52 -12.52
CA SER A 224 -3.49 1.77 -13.36
C SER A 224 -4.73 1.06 -12.81
N HIS A 225 -4.61 -0.23 -12.49
CA HIS A 225 -5.72 -1.01 -11.90
C HIS A 225 -6.14 -0.49 -10.53
N LEU A 226 -5.19 -0.04 -9.70
CA LEU A 226 -5.49 0.59 -8.42
C LEU A 226 -6.28 1.89 -8.62
N ASN A 227 -5.81 2.78 -9.50
CA ASN A 227 -6.47 4.05 -9.78
C ASN A 227 -7.87 3.84 -10.35
N ARG A 228 -8.02 2.88 -11.26
CA ARG A 228 -9.33 2.49 -11.80
C ARG A 228 -10.27 2.00 -10.71
N TYR A 229 -9.78 1.17 -9.80
CA TYR A 229 -10.58 0.67 -8.68
C TYR A 229 -11.05 1.80 -7.78
N LEU A 230 -10.15 2.71 -7.40
CA LEU A 230 -10.42 3.83 -6.49
C LEU A 230 -11.32 4.92 -7.10
N LEU A 231 -11.34 5.03 -8.44
CA LEU A 231 -12.31 5.87 -9.13
C LEU A 231 -13.75 5.39 -8.89
N GLN A 232 -13.96 4.07 -8.86
CA GLN A 232 -15.27 3.44 -8.65
C GLN A 232 -15.58 3.25 -7.15
N HIS A 233 -14.55 3.03 -6.33
CA HIS A 233 -14.65 2.74 -4.91
C HIS A 233 -13.87 3.81 -4.14
N LYS A 234 -14.56 4.91 -3.80
CA LYS A 234 -13.92 6.09 -3.22
C LYS A 234 -13.24 5.73 -1.89
N PRO A 235 -11.95 6.05 -1.71
CA PRO A 235 -11.26 5.80 -0.45
C PRO A 235 -11.89 6.61 0.67
N THR A 236 -12.02 6.01 1.86
CA THR A 236 -12.56 6.68 3.05
C THR A 236 -11.53 7.59 3.70
N ARG A 237 -10.26 7.45 3.34
CA ARG A 237 -9.16 8.33 3.74
C ARG A 237 -8.09 8.43 2.67
N LEU A 238 -7.58 9.64 2.46
CA LEU A 238 -6.46 9.88 1.55
C LEU A 238 -5.25 10.32 2.34
N LEU A 239 -4.09 9.76 2.03
CA LEU A 239 -2.81 10.22 2.54
C LEU A 239 -2.23 11.22 1.54
N SER A 240 -1.76 12.36 2.04
CA SER A 240 -1.08 13.34 1.21
C SER A 240 0.28 12.82 0.72
N PRO A 241 0.92 13.53 -0.24
CA PRO A 241 2.29 13.21 -0.65
C PRO A 241 3.35 13.23 0.46
N GLU A 242 3.04 13.74 1.67
CA GLU A 242 3.93 13.65 2.83
C GLU A 242 4.19 12.18 3.24
N TYR A 243 3.26 11.26 2.92
CA TYR A 243 3.34 9.84 3.24
C TYR A 243 4.06 9.01 2.17
N TYR A 244 4.23 9.54 0.97
CA TYR A 244 5.03 8.95 -0.10
C TYR A 244 5.58 10.04 -1.02
N TRP A 245 6.88 10.30 -0.90
CA TRP A 245 7.57 11.33 -1.65
C TRP A 245 8.68 10.73 -2.51
N ASP A 246 8.59 10.93 -3.82
CA ASP A 246 9.65 10.56 -4.75
C ASP A 246 10.68 11.71 -4.83
N THR A 247 11.92 11.44 -4.42
CA THR A 247 12.99 12.44 -4.42
C THR A 247 13.59 12.69 -5.80
N GLU A 248 13.25 11.88 -6.81
CA GLU A 248 13.69 12.06 -8.20
C GLU A 248 12.76 12.98 -9.01
N LEU A 249 11.75 13.58 -8.35
CA LEU A 249 10.85 14.60 -8.89
C LEU A 249 11.53 15.93 -9.25
#